data_AF-A0A3D3TK65-F1
#
_entry.id   AF-A0A3D3TK65-F1
#
_cell.length_a   1.000
_cell.length_b   1.000
_cell.length_c   1.000
_cell.angle_alpha   90.00
_cell.angle_beta   90.00
_cell.angle_gamma   90.00
#
_symmetry.space_group_name_H-M   'P 1'
#
loop_
_entity.id
_entity.type
_entity.pdbx_description
1 polymer ?
#
loop_
_entity_poly.entity_id
_entity_poly.type
_entity_poly.pdbx_seq_one_letter_code
_entity_poly.pdbx_strand_id
1 'polypeptide(L)'
;MNKMRFFQWEVFGFFFVFFLGALLHTVYEWSDGNPIVGASTSVNESIWEHLTMVFLPGVVLLVLEVIFCKEIRIPTLILGKTLGTYIMRSTILEGFYLYTLFIHHVIIVDILLMAIA
;
A
#
# COMPACT_ATOMS: atom_id res chain seq x y z
N MET A 1 -18.86 -12.06 -10.50
CA MET A 1 -18.44 -10.76 -11.09
C MET A 1 -17.95 -10.99 -12.53
N ASN A 2 -18.32 -10.15 -13.50
CA ASN A 2 -17.73 -10.22 -14.86
C ASN A 2 -16.25 -9.82 -14.81
N LYS A 3 -15.39 -10.47 -15.61
CA LYS A 3 -13.95 -10.21 -15.69
C LYS A 3 -13.63 -8.73 -15.86
N MET A 4 -14.41 -8.02 -16.68
CA MET A 4 -14.24 -6.57 -16.91
C MET A 4 -14.35 -5.75 -15.61
N ARG A 5 -15.31 -6.10 -14.75
CA ARG A 5 -15.55 -5.38 -13.50
C ARG A 5 -14.51 -5.71 -12.44
N PHE A 6 -13.99 -6.94 -12.43
CA PHE A 6 -12.86 -7.30 -11.57
C PHE A 6 -11.60 -6.50 -11.94
N PHE A 7 -11.28 -6.44 -13.22
CA PHE A 7 -10.14 -5.67 -13.71
C PHE A 7 -10.24 -4.19 -13.34
N GLN A 8 -11.43 -3.59 -13.47
CA GLN A 8 -11.68 -2.20 -13.06
C GLN A 8 -11.39 -1.97 -11.56
N TRP A 9 -11.77 -2.92 -10.70
CA TRP A 9 -11.49 -2.84 -9.26
C TRP A 9 -10.00 -2.94 -8.94
N GLU A 10 -9.26 -3.81 -9.63
CA GLU A 10 -7.81 -3.91 -9.43
C GLU A 10 -7.07 -2.67 -9.93
N VAL A 11 -7.46 -2.10 -11.08
CA VAL A 11 -6.91 -0.83 -11.58
C VAL A 11 -7.22 0.32 -10.62
N PHE A 12 -8.47 0.41 -10.14
CA PHE A 12 -8.83 1.37 -9.10
C PHE A 12 -8.00 1.16 -7.83
N GLY A 13 -7.85 -0.09 -7.41
CA GLY A 13 -7.08 -0.48 -6.24
C GLY A 13 -5.62 -0.04 -6.32
N PHE A 14 -4.98 -0.21 -7.47
CA PHE A 14 -3.62 0.27 -7.72
C PHE A 14 -3.50 1.78 -7.46
N PHE A 15 -4.32 2.60 -8.13
CA PHE A 15 -4.26 4.05 -7.95
C PHE A 15 -4.65 4.45 -6.53
N PHE A 16 -5.62 3.76 -5.93
CA PHE A 16 -6.05 4.00 -4.56
C PHE A 16 -4.90 3.80 -3.57
N VAL A 17 -4.21 2.67 -3.62
CA VAL A 17 -3.07 2.38 -2.75
C VAL A 17 -1.92 3.35 -3.03
N PHE A 18 -1.61 3.61 -4.30
CA PHE A 18 -0.50 4.48 -4.69
C PHE A 18 -0.67 5.91 -4.17
N PHE A 19 -1.82 6.53 -4.42
CA PHE A 19 -2.07 7.91 -4.00
C PHE A 19 -2.33 8.02 -2.49
N LEU A 20 -3.05 7.06 -1.90
CA LEU A 20 -3.31 7.10 -0.45
C LEU A 20 -2.02 6.84 0.35
N GLY A 21 -1.13 5.96 -0.14
CA GLY A 21 0.19 5.76 0.46
C GLY A 21 1.03 7.03 0.43
N ALA A 22 1.10 7.71 -0.72
CA ALA A 22 1.77 9.01 -0.82
C ALA A 22 1.14 10.08 0.09
N LEU A 23 -0.19 10.08 0.26
CA LEU A 23 -0.86 10.97 1.20
C LEU A 23 -0.48 10.67 2.65
N LEU A 24 -0.39 9.40 3.04
CA LEU A 24 0.01 8.99 4.39
C LEU A 24 1.44 9.44 4.76
N HIS A 25 2.28 9.70 3.77
CA HIS A 25 3.60 10.30 3.98
C HIS A 25 3.54 11.74 4.50
N THR A 26 2.49 12.50 4.17
CA THR A 26 2.36 13.92 4.54
C THR A 26 1.37 14.18 5.66
N VAL A 27 0.49 13.21 5.96
CA VAL A 27 -0.61 13.38 6.94
C VAL A 27 -0.12 13.61 8.37
N TYR A 28 1.06 13.10 8.75
CA TYR A 28 1.61 13.36 10.08
C TYR A 28 1.90 14.85 10.30
N GLU A 29 2.54 15.50 9.33
CA GLU A 29 2.83 16.93 9.38
C GLU A 29 1.56 17.77 9.40
N TRP A 30 0.54 17.37 8.62
CA TRP A 30 -0.77 18.04 8.62
C TRP A 30 -1.53 17.90 9.94
N SER A 31 -1.13 16.95 10.78
CA SER A 31 -1.75 16.70 12.08
C SER A 31 -1.07 17.45 13.25
N ASP A 32 -0.16 18.39 12.96
CA ASP A 32 0.65 19.10 13.96
C ASP A 32 1.40 18.13 14.91
N GLY A 33 1.86 16.99 14.38
CA GLY A 33 2.63 16.01 15.14
C GLY A 33 1.81 15.10 16.06
N ASN A 34 0.51 14.91 15.80
CA ASN A 34 -0.35 14.08 16.63
C ASN A 34 0.17 12.62 16.74
N PRO A 35 0.48 12.12 17.96
CA PRO A 35 1.05 10.79 18.15
C PRO A 35 0.15 9.64 17.65
N ILE A 36 -1.17 9.82 17.69
CA ILE A 36 -2.14 8.82 17.22
C ILE A 36 -2.06 8.68 15.70
N VAL A 37 -1.91 9.82 15.00
CA VAL A 37 -1.74 9.85 13.54
C VAL A 37 -0.38 9.28 13.17
N GLY A 38 0.66 9.65 13.91
CA GLY A 38 2.03 9.15 13.70
C GLY A 38 2.17 7.62 13.80
N ALA A 39 1.33 6.94 14.58
CA ALA A 39 1.33 5.49 14.65
C ALA A 39 0.92 4.79 13.32
N SER A 40 0.39 5.52 12.34
CA SER A 40 -0.10 4.98 11.07
C SER A 40 0.41 5.75 9.84
N THR A 41 1.33 6.70 10.02
CA THR A 41 1.78 7.65 8.99
C THR A 41 3.29 7.90 9.03
N SER A 42 3.75 8.66 8.03
CA SER A 42 5.01 9.42 7.90
C SER A 42 5.59 10.14 9.13
N VAL A 43 6.14 9.50 10.17
CA VAL A 43 6.86 10.21 11.25
C VAL A 43 8.36 10.31 10.97
N ASN A 44 8.94 9.29 10.32
CA ASN A 44 10.34 9.21 9.93
C ASN A 44 10.48 8.47 8.60
N GLU A 45 11.71 8.35 8.10
CA GLU A 45 11.99 7.66 6.83
C GLU A 45 12.31 6.17 7.04
N SER A 46 11.75 5.53 8.08
CA SER A 46 12.00 4.11 8.31
C SER A 46 11.21 3.24 7.34
N ILE A 47 11.77 2.07 7.08
CA ILE A 47 11.16 1.07 6.21
C ILE A 47 9.82 0.59 6.77
N TRP A 48 9.68 0.52 8.10
CA TRP A 48 8.41 0.12 8.72
C TRP A 48 7.27 1.07 8.34
N GLU A 49 7.54 2.36 8.26
CA GLU A 49 6.51 3.33 7.90
C GLU A 49 6.17 3.27 6.41
N HIS A 50 7.17 3.13 5.54
CA HIS A 50 6.96 2.87 4.12
C HIS A 50 6.09 1.62 3.87
N LEU A 51 6.34 0.54 4.62
CA LEU A 51 5.51 -0.67 4.54
C LEU A 51 4.10 -0.45 5.10
N THR A 52 3.91 0.50 6.03
CA THR A 52 2.60 0.83 6.62
C THR A 52 1.77 1.69 5.67
N MET A 53 2.40 2.59 4.92
CA MET A 53 1.77 3.39 3.86
C MET A 53 1.10 2.55 2.79
N VAL A 54 1.56 1.32 2.58
CA VAL A 54 1.01 0.41 1.58
C VAL A 54 0.01 -0.56 2.20
N PHE A 55 0.29 -1.03 3.42
CA PHE A 55 -0.59 -1.93 4.15
C PHE A 55 -1.93 -1.30 4.51
N LEU A 56 -1.91 -0.07 5.05
CA LEU A 56 -3.13 0.57 5.52
C LEU A 56 -4.12 0.85 4.37
N PRO A 57 -3.71 1.41 3.22
CA PRO A 57 -4.58 1.48 2.04
C PRO A 57 -5.05 0.12 1.54
N GLY A 58 -4.20 -0.92 1.58
CA GLY A 58 -4.60 -2.28 1.21
C GLY A 58 -5.73 -2.83 2.08
N VAL A 59 -5.66 -2.59 3.40
CA VAL A 59 -6.74 -2.94 4.35
C VAL A 59 -8.01 -2.15 4.06
N VAL A 60 -7.91 -0.85 3.82
CA VAL A 60 -9.07 -0.01 3.47
C VAL A 60 -9.71 -0.50 2.17
N LEU A 61 -8.91 -0.82 1.15
CA LEU A 61 -9.38 -1.35 -0.12
C LEU A 61 -10.11 -2.69 0.06
N LEU A 62 -9.57 -3.60 0.88
CA LEU A 62 -10.24 -4.85 1.22
C LEU A 62 -11.63 -4.61 1.84
N VAL A 63 -11.74 -3.66 2.78
CA VAL A 63 -13.03 -3.31 3.39
C VAL A 63 -14.00 -2.77 2.34
N LEU A 64 -13.54 -1.87 1.46
CA LEU A 64 -14.36 -1.32 0.38
C LEU A 64 -14.86 -2.44 -0.55
N GLU A 65 -13.99 -3.34 -0.97
CA GLU A 65 -14.39 -4.45 -1.85
C GLU A 65 -15.33 -5.43 -1.16
N VAL A 66 -15.19 -5.70 0.14
CA VAL A 66 -16.17 -6.52 0.89
C VAL A 66 -17.57 -5.88 0.86
N ILE A 67 -17.65 -4.55 0.92
CA ILE A 67 -18.91 -3.81 0.89
C ILE A 67 -19.53 -3.78 -0.52
N PHE A 68 -18.71 -3.50 -1.53
CA PHE A 68 -19.17 -3.23 -2.90
C PHE A 68 -19.15 -4.44 -3.84
N CYS A 69 -18.29 -5.44 -3.61
CA CYS A 69 -18.13 -6.63 -4.45
C CYS A 69 -18.83 -7.86 -3.85
N LYS A 70 -20.14 -7.78 -3.64
CA LYS A 70 -20.95 -8.84 -3.00
C LYS A 70 -20.99 -10.17 -3.79
N GLU A 71 -20.57 -10.17 -5.05
CA GLU A 71 -20.58 -11.36 -5.90
C GLU A 71 -19.31 -12.21 -5.79
N ILE A 72 -18.30 -11.76 -5.03
CA ILE A 72 -17.12 -12.56 -4.69
C ILE A 72 -17.34 -13.20 -3.31
N ARG A 73 -16.90 -14.46 -3.16
CA ARG A 73 -16.88 -15.11 -1.85
C ARG A 73 -15.88 -14.39 -0.93
N ILE A 74 -16.37 -13.90 0.21
CA ILE A 74 -15.55 -13.17 1.20
C ILE A 74 -14.24 -13.89 1.56
N PRO A 75 -14.20 -15.22 1.81
CA PRO A 75 -12.94 -15.89 2.11
C PRO A 75 -11.90 -15.81 0.98
N THR A 76 -12.33 -15.86 -0.27
CA THR A 76 -11.46 -15.73 -1.45
C THR A 76 -10.91 -14.32 -1.59
N LEU A 77 -11.75 -13.32 -1.32
CA LEU A 77 -11.35 -11.91 -1.34
C LEU A 77 -10.30 -11.60 -0.27
N ILE A 78 -10.55 -12.04 0.97
CA ILE A 78 -9.62 -11.86 2.10
C ILE A 78 -8.29 -12.54 1.81
N LEU A 79 -8.31 -13.81 1.34
CA LEU A 79 -7.08 -14.53 1.00
C LEU A 79 -6.29 -13.82 -0.10
N GLY A 80 -6.96 -13.44 -1.20
CA GLY A 80 -6.31 -12.77 -2.33
C GLY A 80 -5.66 -11.45 -1.93
N LYS A 81 -6.39 -10.58 -1.22
CA LYS A 81 -5.86 -9.28 -0.80
C LYS A 81 -4.79 -9.39 0.28
N THR A 82 -4.93 -10.35 1.19
CA THR A 82 -3.91 -10.61 2.21
C THR A 82 -2.61 -11.04 1.54
N LEU A 83 -2.65 -12.03 0.65
CA LEU A 83 -1.48 -12.47 -0.10
C LEU A 83 -0.88 -11.33 -0.94
N GLY A 84 -1.70 -10.58 -1.68
CA GLY A 84 -1.24 -9.45 -2.48
C GLY A 84 -0.54 -8.38 -1.64
N THR A 85 -1.12 -8.02 -0.48
CA THR A 85 -0.54 -7.02 0.42
C THR A 85 0.80 -7.50 1.00
N TYR A 86 0.92 -8.77 1.36
CA TYR A 86 2.19 -9.33 1.84
C TYR A 86 3.25 -9.42 0.74
N ILE A 87 2.86 -9.83 -0.47
CA ILE A 87 3.77 -9.86 -1.62
C ILE A 87 4.31 -8.46 -1.90
N MET A 88 3.42 -7.47 -2.01
CA MET A 88 3.80 -6.08 -2.25
C MET A 88 4.75 -5.55 -1.16
N ARG A 89 4.46 -5.82 0.12
CA ARG A 89 5.36 -5.48 1.24
C ARG A 89 6.74 -6.15 1.13
N SER A 90 6.78 -7.43 0.81
CA SER A 90 8.03 -8.17 0.62
C SER A 90 8.82 -7.62 -0.56
N THR A 91 8.16 -7.34 -1.69
CA THR A 91 8.80 -6.76 -2.88
C THR A 91 9.42 -5.39 -2.58
N ILE A 92 8.72 -4.52 -1.84
CA ILE A 92 9.27 -3.22 -1.43
C ILE A 92 10.46 -3.41 -0.49
N LEU A 93 10.33 -4.28 0.53
CA LEU A 93 11.38 -4.53 1.51
C LEU A 93 12.66 -5.09 0.86
N GLU A 94 12.51 -6.15 0.06
CA GLU A 94 13.61 -6.81 -0.63
C GLU A 94 14.20 -5.90 -1.70
N GLY A 95 13.36 -5.21 -2.47
CA GLY A 95 13.79 -4.26 -3.49
C GLY A 95 14.61 -3.11 -2.91
N PHE A 96 14.14 -2.53 -1.80
CA PHE A 96 14.83 -1.46 -1.07
C PHE A 96 16.23 -1.88 -0.63
N TYR A 97 16.33 -3.01 0.08
CA TYR A 97 17.62 -3.50 0.55
C TYR A 97 18.52 -3.92 -0.61
N LEU A 98 17.96 -4.49 -1.68
CA LEU A 98 18.74 -4.92 -2.83
C LEU A 98 19.38 -3.72 -3.55
N TYR A 99 18.64 -2.66 -3.84
CA TYR A 99 19.21 -1.52 -4.57
C TYR A 99 20.19 -0.72 -3.71
N THR A 100 19.93 -0.63 -2.40
CA THR A 100 20.80 0.10 -1.45
C THR A 100 22.16 -0.59 -1.23
N LEU A 101 22.33 -1.85 -1.64
CA LEU A 101 23.64 -2.50 -1.72
C LEU A 101 24.57 -1.86 -2.77
N PHE A 102 24.00 -1.26 -3.81
CA PHE A 102 24.76 -0.76 -4.96
C PHE A 102 24.81 0.76 -5.03
N ILE A 103 23.74 1.44 -4.60
CA ILE A 103 23.59 2.90 -4.73
C ILE A 103 23.03 3.47 -3.42
N HIS A 104 23.36 4.72 -3.10
CA HIS A 104 22.70 5.43 -2.00
C HIS A 104 21.19 5.56 -2.23
N HIS A 105 20.46 5.79 -1.15
CA HIS A 105 19.01 6.00 -1.16
C HIS A 105 18.58 7.03 -2.23
N VAL A 106 17.59 6.66 -3.05
CA VAL A 106 17.02 7.54 -4.09
C VAL A 106 15.51 7.45 -4.05
N ILE A 107 14.84 8.55 -3.71
CA ILE A 107 13.38 8.63 -3.58
C ILE A 107 12.63 8.19 -4.85
N ILE A 108 13.21 8.44 -6.04
CA ILE A 108 12.64 8.02 -7.32
C ILE A 108 12.56 6.50 -7.41
N VAL A 109 13.58 5.79 -6.89
CA VAL A 109 13.62 4.33 -6.90
C VAL A 109 12.56 3.77 -5.94
N ASP A 110 12.32 4.40 -4.79
CA ASP A 110 11.29 3.97 -3.85
C ASP A 110 9.87 4.15 -4.40
N ILE A 111 9.61 5.27 -5.10
CA ILE A 111 8.33 5.50 -5.80
C ILE A 111 8.11 4.47 -6.91
N LEU A 112 9.16 4.15 -7.68
CA LEU A 112 9.10 3.13 -8.73
C LEU A 112 8.91 1.73 -8.15
N LEU A 113 9.58 1.41 -7.05
CA LEU A 113 9.39 0.17 -6.31
C LEU A 113 7.94 0.02 -5.84
N MET A 114 7.35 1.08 -5.29
CA MET A 114 5.94 1.09 -4.90
C MET A 114 4.99 0.92 -6.10
N ALA A 115 5.34 1.43 -7.27
CA ALA A 115 4.52 1.29 -8.48
C ALA A 115 4.62 -0.11 -9.13
N ILE A 116 5.73 -0.82 -8.92
CA ILE A 116 5.98 -2.15 -9.51
C ILE A 116 5.48 -3.28 -8.60
N ALA A 117 5.57 -3.08 -7.29
CA ALA A 117 5.16 -4.05 -6.27
C ALA A 117 3.64 -4.29 -6.25
#